data_AF-A0A942BCL8-F1
#
_entry.id   AF-A0A942BCL8-F1
#
_cell.length_a   1.000
_cell.length_b   1.000
_cell.length_c   1.000
_cell.angle_alpha   90.00
_cell.angle_beta   90.00
_cell.angle_gamma   90.00
#
_symmetry.space_group_name_H-M   'P 1'
#
loop_
_entity.id
_entity.type
_entity.pdbx_description
1 polymer ?
#
loop_
_entity_poly.entity_id
_entity_poly.type
_entity_poly.pdbx_seq_one_letter_code
_entity_poly.pdbx_strand_id
1 'polypeptide(L)'
;MPLEAGKVWQYQVTSGLTSGVQEIKVVGPTSVGPYAGWSLRGGAGESRMAWDGSRLVAAELSGTNYRPPLPLVDPISDSKPVEWSGSVDSGFGAKSMTATLVNKKAKETVGNRTIDVTLAEVKFSNGDEALLWLAPGIGVVRQEQRRGERLVAKLVYLSGP
;
A
#
# COMPACT_ATOMS: atom_id res chain seq x y z
N MET A 1 13.11 -9.43 -5.25
CA MET A 1 11.74 -9.02 -4.85
C MET A 1 11.76 -7.57 -4.35
N PRO A 2 10.71 -6.75 -4.54
CA PRO A 2 10.78 -5.32 -4.20
C PRO A 2 10.67 -5.02 -2.70
N LEU A 3 11.00 -5.99 -1.82
CA LEU A 3 11.02 -5.85 -0.35
C LEU A 3 12.22 -6.62 0.24
N GLU A 4 13.42 -6.43 -0.31
CA GLU A 4 14.64 -7.01 0.28
C GLU A 4 15.22 -6.08 1.35
N ALA A 5 15.72 -6.64 2.44
CA ALA A 5 16.37 -5.88 3.51
C ALA A 5 17.47 -4.96 2.98
N GLY A 6 17.52 -3.73 3.49
CA GLY A 6 18.54 -2.75 3.12
C GLY A 6 18.25 -1.96 1.84
N LYS A 7 17.21 -2.31 1.07
CA LYS A 7 16.73 -1.45 -0.02
C LYS A 7 16.08 -0.18 0.54
N VAL A 8 16.40 0.94 -0.11
CA VAL A 8 15.89 2.26 0.21
C VAL A 8 15.30 2.84 -1.06
N TRP A 9 14.07 3.35 -0.94
CA TRP A 9 13.41 4.08 -2.02
C TRP A 9 13.14 5.50 -1.55
N GLN A 10 13.28 6.45 -2.45
CA GLN A 10 12.88 7.82 -2.26
C GLN A 10 11.49 8.03 -2.85
N TYR A 11 10.60 8.55 -2.02
CA TYR A 11 9.25 8.91 -2.41
C TYR A 11 9.02 10.40 -2.17
N GLN A 12 8.35 11.06 -3.11
CA GLN A 12 7.66 12.30 -2.81
C GLN A 12 6.43 11.95 -1.98
N VAL A 13 6.38 12.42 -0.74
CA VAL A 13 5.24 12.25 0.16
C VAL A 13 4.49 13.57 0.25
N THR A 14 3.17 13.51 0.11
CA THR A 14 2.26 14.64 0.32
C THR A 14 1.22 14.23 1.33
N SER A 15 1.05 15.01 2.40
CA SER A 15 -0.01 14.81 3.39
C SER A 15 -0.46 16.14 3.96
N GLY A 16 -1.76 16.43 3.86
CA GLY A 16 -2.30 17.74 4.23
C GLY A 16 -1.61 18.89 3.50
N LEU A 17 -1.06 19.84 4.27
CA LEU A 17 -0.31 21.00 3.75
C LEU A 17 1.19 20.73 3.58
N THR A 18 1.65 19.52 3.89
CA THR A 18 3.07 19.16 3.86
C THR A 18 3.40 18.33 2.63
N SER A 19 4.58 18.60 2.08
CA SER A 19 5.14 17.91 0.92
C SER A 19 6.65 17.81 1.13
N GLY A 20 7.22 16.63 0.90
CA GLY A 20 8.66 16.42 1.02
C GLY A 20 9.11 15.09 0.48
N VAL A 21 10.40 15.00 0.17
CA VAL A 21 11.03 13.72 -0.17
C VAL A 21 11.27 12.95 1.12
N GLN A 22 10.82 11.70 1.18
CA GLN A 22 11.07 10.79 2.28
C GLN A 22 11.72 9.51 1.78
N GLU A 23 12.65 9.01 2.58
CA GLU A 23 13.20 7.67 2.40
C GLU A 23 12.29 6.65 3.07
N ILE A 24 11.93 5.62 2.32
CA ILE A 24 11.29 4.41 2.84
C ILE A 24 12.32 3.30 2.76
N LYS A 25 12.59 2.68 3.91
CA LYS A 25 13.57 1.62 4.05
C LYS A 25 12.93 0.32 4.50
N VAL A 26 13.35 -0.81 3.91
CA VAL A 26 13.08 -2.13 4.50
C VAL A 26 13.94 -2.28 5.76
N VAL A 27 13.28 -2.31 6.91
CA VAL A 27 13.95 -2.41 8.22
C VAL A 27 14.39 -3.84 8.49
N GLY A 28 13.55 -4.82 8.13
CA GLY A 28 13.84 -6.23 8.36
C GLY A 28 12.61 -7.12 8.24
N PRO A 29 12.78 -8.44 8.43
CA PRO A 29 11.68 -9.39 8.37
C PRO A 29 10.72 -9.18 9.55
N THR A 30 9.43 -9.41 9.33
CA THR A 30 8.37 -9.30 10.34
C THR A 30 7.23 -10.28 10.03
N SER A 31 6.36 -10.54 11.00
CA SER A 31 5.07 -11.21 10.75
C SER A 31 4.02 -10.25 10.19
N VAL A 32 3.23 -10.73 9.25
CA VAL A 32 2.08 -10.04 8.64
C VAL A 32 0.88 -10.98 8.76
N GLY A 33 0.25 -11.00 9.93
CA GLY A 33 -0.70 -12.07 10.27
C GLY A 33 -0.02 -13.45 10.25
N PRO A 34 -0.51 -14.42 9.47
CA PRO A 34 0.13 -15.74 9.36
C PRO A 34 1.34 -15.77 8.41
N TYR A 35 1.63 -14.66 7.71
CA TYR A 35 2.63 -14.62 6.65
C TYR A 35 3.96 -14.06 7.13
N ALA A 36 5.07 -14.60 6.60
CA ALA A 36 6.37 -13.96 6.69
C ALA A 36 6.43 -12.77 5.72
N GLY A 37 6.82 -11.60 6.21
CA GLY A 37 6.86 -10.38 5.43
C GLY A 37 7.97 -9.45 5.88
N TRP A 38 7.82 -8.18 5.54
CA TRP A 38 8.82 -7.15 5.73
C TRP A 38 8.22 -5.91 6.38
N SER A 39 8.98 -5.31 7.29
CA SER A 39 8.68 -4.00 7.85
C SER A 39 9.35 -2.93 7.00
N LEU A 40 8.56 -1.96 6.56
CA LEU A 40 9.02 -0.76 5.89
C LEU A 40 8.80 0.41 6.83
N ARG A 41 9.81 1.27 6.96
CA ARG A 41 9.72 2.48 7.80
C ARG A 41 10.05 3.71 6.97
N GLY A 42 9.24 4.74 7.13
CA GLY A 42 9.46 6.08 6.62
C GLY A 42 8.99 7.14 7.62
N GLY A 43 9.06 8.42 7.25
CA GLY A 43 8.65 9.52 8.13
C GLY A 43 7.15 9.52 8.49
N ALA A 44 6.32 8.85 7.68
CA ALA A 44 4.88 8.68 7.92
C ALA A 44 4.52 7.48 8.84
N GLY A 45 5.51 6.72 9.31
CA GLY A 45 5.30 5.56 10.17
C GLY A 45 5.78 4.25 9.56
N GLU A 46 5.23 3.15 10.06
CA GLU A 46 5.59 1.79 9.68
C GLU A 46 4.49 1.15 8.83
N SER A 47 4.92 0.34 7.87
CA SER A 47 4.07 -0.51 7.05
C SER A 47 4.60 -1.94 7.10
N ARG A 48 3.72 -2.91 7.34
CA ARG A 48 4.08 -4.34 7.41
C ARG A 48 3.35 -5.10 6.32
N MET A 49 4.11 -5.56 5.33
CA MET A 49 3.58 -6.15 4.11
C MET A 49 4.22 -7.51 3.81
N ALA A 50 3.43 -8.41 3.24
CA ALA A 50 3.89 -9.74 2.84
C ALA A 50 3.31 -10.11 1.48
N TRP A 51 4.08 -10.91 0.75
CA TRP A 51 3.59 -11.63 -0.41
C TRP A 51 3.15 -13.02 0.03
N ASP A 52 1.90 -13.37 -0.25
CA ASP A 52 1.36 -14.73 -0.15
C ASP A 52 1.15 -15.25 -1.58
N GLY A 53 2.15 -15.94 -2.12
CA GLY A 53 2.21 -16.25 -3.55
C GLY A 53 2.21 -14.96 -4.39
N SER A 54 1.15 -14.76 -5.17
CA SER A 54 0.93 -13.58 -6.03
C SER A 54 0.05 -12.51 -5.39
N ARG A 55 -0.41 -12.71 -4.16
CA ARG A 55 -1.22 -11.75 -3.41
C ARG A 55 -0.32 -10.89 -2.53
N LEU A 56 -0.47 -9.57 -2.61
CA LEU A 56 0.15 -8.63 -1.66
C LEU A 56 -0.85 -8.35 -0.54
N VAL A 57 -0.43 -8.51 0.71
CA VAL A 57 -1.23 -8.19 1.89
C VAL A 57 -0.48 -7.27 2.83
N ALA A 58 -1.22 -6.48 3.61
CA ALA A 58 -0.67 -5.60 4.64
C ALA A 58 -1.38 -5.80 5.98
N ALA A 59 -0.59 -6.05 7.03
CA ALA A 59 -1.09 -6.03 8.40
C ALA A 59 -1.06 -4.61 8.98
N GLU A 60 -0.24 -3.73 8.40
CA GLU A 60 -0.13 -2.34 8.81
C GLU A 60 0.21 -1.45 7.61
N LEU A 61 -0.46 -0.31 7.49
CA LEU A 61 -0.16 0.75 6.52
C LEU A 61 -0.20 2.10 7.19
N SER A 62 0.92 2.82 7.15
CA SER A 62 1.05 4.17 7.72
C SER A 62 0.54 4.23 9.18
N GLY A 63 0.89 3.22 9.98
CA GLY A 63 0.46 3.09 11.37
C GLY A 63 -0.97 2.57 11.61
N THR A 64 -1.76 2.34 10.56
CA THR A 64 -3.10 1.72 10.67
C THR A 64 -2.98 0.20 10.61
N ASN A 65 -3.47 -0.51 11.62
CA ASN A 65 -3.41 -1.96 11.73
C ASN A 65 -4.68 -2.62 11.17
N TYR A 66 -4.51 -3.74 10.45
CA TYR A 66 -5.58 -4.51 9.83
C TYR A 66 -5.55 -5.97 10.29
N ARG A 67 -6.69 -6.48 10.77
CA ARG A 67 -6.84 -7.87 11.23
C ARG A 67 -8.15 -8.48 10.69
N PRO A 68 -8.10 -9.47 9.78
CA PRO A 68 -6.90 -10.08 9.17
C PRO A 68 -6.16 -9.09 8.24
N PRO A 69 -4.93 -9.41 7.78
CA PRO A 69 -4.20 -8.56 6.84
C PRO A 69 -5.06 -8.15 5.64
N LEU A 70 -5.00 -6.86 5.30
CA LEU A 70 -5.74 -6.26 4.20
C LEU A 70 -5.11 -6.70 2.87
N PRO A 71 -5.88 -7.26 1.92
CA PRO A 71 -5.39 -7.46 0.56
C PRO A 71 -5.17 -6.11 -0.12
N LEU A 72 -3.97 -5.93 -0.66
CA LEU A 72 -3.60 -4.77 -1.45
C LEU A 72 -3.47 -5.08 -2.94
N VAL A 73 -3.14 -6.32 -3.30
CA VAL A 73 -3.18 -6.82 -4.67
C VAL A 73 -3.58 -8.28 -4.60
N ASP A 74 -4.56 -8.70 -5.41
CA ASP A 74 -4.99 -10.09 -5.50
C ASP A 74 -5.34 -10.41 -6.96
N PRO A 75 -4.69 -11.38 -7.63
CA PRO A 75 -5.01 -11.72 -9.02
C PRO A 75 -6.45 -12.15 -9.26
N ILE A 76 -7.15 -12.64 -8.22
CA ILE A 76 -8.59 -12.91 -8.32
C ILE A 76 -9.34 -11.62 -8.67
N SER A 77 -8.87 -10.48 -8.14
CA SER A 77 -9.45 -9.15 -8.37
C SER A 77 -9.32 -8.61 -9.78
N ASP A 78 -8.52 -9.27 -10.64
CA ASP A 78 -8.47 -8.98 -12.07
C ASP A 78 -9.75 -9.41 -12.79
N SER A 79 -10.52 -10.33 -12.20
CA SER A 79 -11.74 -10.92 -12.78
C SER A 79 -13.01 -10.57 -12.02
N LYS A 80 -12.94 -10.37 -10.70
CA LYS A 80 -14.08 -10.03 -9.85
C LYS A 80 -13.63 -9.35 -8.57
N PRO A 81 -14.40 -8.43 -7.97
CA PRO A 81 -14.00 -7.80 -6.72
C PRO A 81 -13.72 -8.82 -5.60
N VAL A 82 -12.70 -8.54 -4.79
CA VAL A 82 -12.34 -9.34 -3.61
C VAL A 82 -12.83 -8.62 -2.36
N GLU A 83 -13.73 -9.28 -1.63
CA GLU A 83 -14.26 -8.76 -0.37
C GLU A 83 -13.31 -9.07 0.79
N TRP A 84 -13.19 -8.12 1.70
CA TRP A 84 -12.46 -8.22 2.95
C TRP A 84 -13.36 -7.76 4.09
N SER A 85 -13.27 -8.44 5.24
CA SER A 85 -13.92 -8.05 6.48
C SER A 85 -12.94 -8.26 7.62
N GLY A 86 -12.83 -7.27 8.49
CA GLY A 86 -11.89 -7.32 9.58
C GLY A 86 -12.01 -6.13 10.52
N SER A 87 -11.02 -6.02 11.39
CA SER A 87 -10.84 -4.92 12.32
C SER A 87 -9.74 -4.00 11.84
N VAL A 88 -10.01 -2.70 11.92
CA VAL A 88 -9.08 -1.60 11.61
C VAL A 88 -8.81 -0.81 12.88
N ASP A 89 -7.54 -0.65 13.23
CA ASP A 89 -7.11 0.14 14.40
C ASP A 89 -6.10 1.21 13.96
N SER A 90 -6.52 2.47 14.08
CA SER A 90 -5.73 3.67 13.75
C SER A 90 -5.22 4.41 14.99
N GLY A 91 -5.20 3.76 16.16
CA GLY A 91 -4.76 4.36 17.43
C GLY A 91 -5.87 5.04 18.23
N PHE A 92 -7.10 5.12 17.69
CA PHE A 92 -8.30 5.61 18.38
C PHE A 92 -9.30 4.49 18.73
N GLY A 93 -8.81 3.25 18.75
CA GLY A 93 -9.59 2.05 19.01
C GLY A 93 -9.94 1.29 17.72
N ALA A 94 -10.05 -0.02 17.89
CA ALA A 94 -10.35 -0.97 16.84
C ALA A 94 -11.83 -0.89 16.41
N LYS A 95 -12.09 -0.88 15.10
CA LYS A 95 -13.45 -0.86 14.52
C LYS A 95 -13.60 -1.95 13.47
N SER A 96 -14.75 -2.61 13.45
CA SER A 96 -15.10 -3.54 12.37
C SER A 96 -15.35 -2.77 11.07
N MET A 97 -14.80 -3.27 9.98
CA MET A 97 -14.88 -2.64 8.67
C MET A 97 -14.87 -3.71 7.58
N THR A 98 -15.55 -3.43 6.47
CA THR A 98 -15.42 -4.22 5.25
C THR A 98 -14.73 -3.39 4.18
N ALA A 99 -14.13 -4.07 3.21
CA ALA A 99 -13.52 -3.43 2.06
C ALA A 99 -13.65 -4.30 0.81
N THR A 100 -13.67 -3.66 -0.34
CA THR A 100 -13.65 -4.31 -1.64
C THR A 100 -12.37 -3.93 -2.37
N LEU A 101 -11.62 -4.93 -2.85
CA LEU A 101 -10.43 -4.77 -3.68
C LEU A 101 -10.77 -5.04 -5.15
N VAL A 102 -10.33 -4.15 -6.04
CA VAL A 102 -10.37 -4.32 -7.50
C VAL A 102 -9.01 -3.97 -8.10
N ASN A 103 -8.46 -4.87 -8.91
CA ASN A 103 -7.28 -4.59 -9.72
C ASN A 103 -7.68 -4.10 -11.12
N LYS A 104 -6.89 -3.18 -11.65
CA LYS A 104 -7.01 -2.64 -13.00
C LYS A 104 -5.64 -2.52 -13.65
N LYS A 105 -5.58 -2.76 -14.95
CA LYS A 105 -4.41 -2.36 -15.75
C LYS A 105 -4.43 -0.85 -15.90
N ALA A 106 -3.31 -0.21 -15.61
CA ALA A 106 -3.14 1.22 -15.75
C ALA A 106 -1.75 1.52 -16.30
N LYS A 107 -1.52 2.80 -16.59
CA LYS A 107 -0.20 3.34 -16.90
C LYS A 107 0.12 4.45 -15.92
N GLU A 108 1.36 4.51 -15.47
CA GLU A 108 1.84 5.59 -14.61
C GLU A 108 3.12 6.18 -15.21
N THR A 109 3.30 7.49 -15.05
CA THR A 109 4.54 8.16 -15.45
C THR A 109 5.47 8.24 -14.24
N VAL A 110 6.64 7.64 -14.37
CA VAL A 110 7.73 7.66 -13.38
C VAL A 110 8.94 8.34 -14.02
N GLY A 111 9.31 9.50 -13.51
CA GLY A 111 10.30 10.36 -14.17
C GLY A 111 9.85 10.72 -15.59
N ASN A 112 10.67 10.38 -16.59
CA ASN A 112 10.38 10.64 -18.01
C ASN A 112 9.86 9.41 -18.78
N ARG A 113 9.42 8.35 -18.08
CA ARG A 113 8.96 7.10 -18.69
C ARG A 113 7.54 6.78 -18.24
N THR A 114 6.69 6.41 -19.19
CA THR A 114 5.39 5.81 -18.90
C THR A 114 5.54 4.30 -18.86
N ILE A 115 5.09 3.67 -17.77
CA ILE A 115 5.21 2.23 -17.54
C ILE A 115 3.83 1.61 -17.28
N ASP A 116 3.68 0.34 -17.63
CA ASP A 116 2.49 -0.42 -17.27
C ASP A 116 2.52 -0.79 -15.79
N VAL A 117 1.36 -0.65 -15.13
CA VAL A 117 1.21 -0.89 -13.70
C VAL A 117 -0.12 -1.59 -13.42
N THR A 118 -0.16 -2.31 -12.31
CA THR A 118 -1.41 -2.75 -11.69
C THR A 118 -1.86 -1.67 -10.72
N LEU A 119 -3.00 -1.05 -11.00
CA LEU A 119 -3.72 -0.21 -10.06
C LEU A 119 -4.63 -1.11 -9.23
N ALA A 120 -4.38 -1.19 -7.94
CA ALA A 120 -5.26 -1.82 -6.98
C ALA A 120 -6.04 -0.77 -6.20
N GLU A 121 -7.36 -0.88 -6.22
CA GLU A 121 -8.30 0.02 -5.53
C GLU A 121 -8.97 -0.74 -4.39
N VAL A 122 -8.66 -0.36 -3.16
CA VAL A 122 -9.33 -0.85 -1.96
C VAL A 122 -10.32 0.21 -1.48
N LYS A 123 -11.61 -0.12 -1.48
CA LYS A 123 -12.68 0.76 -1.00
C LYS A 123 -13.25 0.24 0.30
N PHE A 124 -13.18 1.03 1.36
CA PHE A 124 -13.69 0.68 2.68
C PHE A 124 -15.17 1.07 2.82
N SER A 125 -15.90 0.39 3.69
CA SER A 125 -17.34 0.63 3.92
C SER A 125 -17.68 2.01 4.47
N ASN A 126 -16.71 2.73 5.01
CA ASN A 126 -16.85 4.12 5.48
C ASN A 126 -16.58 5.16 4.38
N GLY A 127 -16.31 4.72 3.14
CA GLY A 127 -15.99 5.60 2.00
C GLY A 127 -14.52 6.06 1.94
N ASP A 128 -13.66 5.57 2.84
CA ASP A 128 -12.21 5.73 2.66
C ASP A 128 -11.73 4.82 1.51
N GLU A 129 -10.66 5.24 0.83
CA GLU A 129 -10.05 4.50 -0.26
C GLU A 129 -8.53 4.43 -0.07
N ALA A 130 -7.95 3.27 -0.38
CA ALA A 130 -6.51 3.10 -0.55
C ALA A 130 -6.23 2.63 -1.98
N LEU A 131 -5.41 3.39 -2.70
CA LEU A 131 -5.05 3.10 -4.09
C LEU A 131 -3.55 2.80 -4.14
N LEU A 132 -3.18 1.76 -4.86
CA LEU A 132 -1.80 1.31 -5.00
C LEU A 132 -1.48 1.06 -6.48
N TRP A 133 -0.45 1.72 -6.99
CA TRP A 133 0.09 1.45 -8.33
C TRP A 133 1.37 0.63 -8.16
N LEU A 134 1.33 -0.60 -8.63
CA LEU A 134 2.43 -1.56 -8.57
C LEU A 134 3.01 -1.79 -9.96
N ALA A 135 4.30 -1.52 -10.13
CA ALA A 135 5.03 -1.80 -11.35
C ALA A 135 5.89 -3.07 -11.18
N PRO A 136 5.87 -4.01 -12.14
CA PRO A 136 6.78 -5.15 -12.15
C PRO A 136 8.24 -4.70 -12.09
N GLY A 137 9.06 -5.34 -11.25
CA GLY A 137 10.49 -5.04 -11.10
C GLY A 137 10.82 -3.81 -10.25
N ILE A 138 9.92 -2.82 -10.14
CA ILE A 138 10.12 -1.60 -9.33
C ILE A 138 9.43 -1.74 -7.96
N GLY A 139 8.21 -2.28 -7.93
CA GLY A 139 7.37 -2.30 -6.74
C GLY A 139 6.34 -1.17 -6.73
N VAL A 140 6.07 -0.61 -5.56
CA VAL A 140 5.05 0.44 -5.39
C VAL A 140 5.56 1.74 -6.01
N VAL A 141 4.95 2.19 -7.10
CA VAL A 141 5.34 3.45 -7.76
C VAL A 141 4.47 4.63 -7.33
N ARG A 142 3.27 4.35 -6.86
CA ARG A 142 2.39 5.36 -6.25
C ARG A 142 1.47 4.70 -5.24
N GLN A 143 1.16 5.44 -4.20
CA GLN A 143 0.11 5.07 -3.25
C GLN A 143 -0.69 6.32 -2.92
N GLU A 144 -2.01 6.18 -2.80
CA GLU A 144 -2.89 7.23 -2.31
C GLU A 144 -3.81 6.69 -1.22
N GLN A 145 -4.09 7.55 -0.26
CA GLN A 145 -5.17 7.35 0.69
C GLN A 145 -6.13 8.52 0.56
N ARG A 146 -7.41 8.21 0.41
CA ARG A 146 -8.47 9.19 0.23
C ARG A 146 -9.59 8.95 1.24
N ARG A 147 -10.31 10.02 1.55
CA ARG A 147 -11.56 10.00 2.32
C ARG A 147 -12.62 10.68 1.47
N GLY A 148 -13.44 9.89 0.78
CA GLY A 148 -14.22 10.39 -0.34
C GLY A 148 -13.32 11.06 -1.39
N GLU A 149 -13.67 12.26 -1.85
CA GLU A 149 -12.89 12.97 -2.87
C GLU A 149 -11.57 13.57 -2.33
N ARG A 150 -11.44 13.71 -1.00
CA ARG A 150 -10.29 14.36 -0.37
C ARG A 150 -9.08 13.43 -0.32
N LEU A 151 -7.97 13.88 -0.91
CA LEU A 151 -6.67 13.25 -0.72
C LEU A 151 -6.17 13.46 0.71
N VAL A 152 -5.85 12.38 1.41
CA VAL A 152 -5.33 12.38 2.78
C VAL A 152 -3.81 12.26 2.75
N ALA A 153 -3.31 11.30 2.00
CA ALA A 153 -1.89 11.06 1.81
C ALA A 153 -1.62 10.55 0.39
N LYS A 154 -0.44 10.90 -0.13
CA LYS A 154 0.06 10.44 -1.42
C LYS A 154 1.55 10.17 -1.33
N LEU A 155 1.96 9.07 -1.94
CA LEU A 155 3.35 8.70 -2.14
C LEU A 155 3.57 8.52 -3.64
N VAL A 156 4.65 9.10 -4.17
CA VAL A 156 5.07 8.91 -5.58
C VAL A 156 6.54 8.56 -5.59
N TYR A 157 6.87 7.45 -6.24
CA TYR A 157 8.24 6.97 -6.38
C TYR A 157 9.08 7.95 -7.19
N LEU A 158 10.27 8.26 -6.69
CA LEU A 158 11.26 9.12 -7.33
C LEU A 158 12.47 8.32 -7.80
N SER A 159 13.08 7.56 -6.89
CA SER A 159 14.28 6.76 -7.14
C SER A 159 14.43 5.64 -6.12
N GLY A 160 15.23 4.63 -6.45
CA GLY A 160 15.42 3.42 -5.68
C GLY A 160 16.22 2.41 -6.50
N PRO A 161 16.52 1.24 -5.91
CA PRO A 161 17.29 0.18 -6.56
C PRO A 161 16.60 -0.41 -7.78
#